data_AF-A0A3D1TH87-F1
#
_entry.id   AF-A0A3D1TH87-F1
#
_cell.length_a   1.000
_cell.length_b   1.000
_cell.length_c   1.000
_cell.angle_alpha   90.00
_cell.angle_beta   90.00
_cell.angle_gamma   90.00
#
_symmetry.space_group_name_H-M   'P 1'
#
loop_
_entity.id
_entity.type
_entity.pdbx_description
1 polymer ?
#
loop_
_entity_poly.entity_id
_entity_poly.type
_entity_poly.pdbx_seq_one_letter_code
_entity_poly.pdbx_strand_id
1 'polypeptide(L)'
;NAEYAERHAQGLRRLADDRNWQQLDPEQRDQLLAESSLDEHARPQVRLQSTEDVLETLGRCALSTFADRVAAIAARFDDVASDAAKLCEPEVQFVHVPRRTLKTEEEIENWIIDVRKQLKAALPNGPIVIR
;
A
#
# COMPACT_ATOMS: atom_id res chain seq x y z
N ASN A 1 21.39 8.56 14.90
CA ASN A 1 19.95 8.91 15.04
C ASN A 1 19.48 9.92 13.98
N ALA A 2 20.28 10.94 13.62
CA ALA A 2 19.94 11.87 12.53
C ALA A 2 19.83 11.20 11.14
N GLU A 3 20.80 10.35 10.78
CA GLU A 3 20.81 9.67 9.47
C GLU A 3 19.60 8.73 9.25
N TYR A 4 19.21 7.97 10.28
CA TYR A 4 17.99 7.15 10.24
C TYR A 4 16.76 8.03 9.97
N ALA A 5 16.62 9.13 10.71
CA ALA A 5 15.48 10.04 10.57
C ALA A 5 15.45 10.72 9.19
N GLU A 6 16.61 11.08 8.64
CA GLU A 6 16.73 11.67 7.31
C GLU A 6 16.32 10.69 6.21
N ARG A 7 16.85 9.45 6.22
CA ARG A 7 16.49 8.40 5.25
C ARG A 7 15.01 8.02 5.34
N HIS A 8 14.48 7.93 6.56
CA HIS A 8 13.07 7.64 6.80
C HIS A 8 12.16 8.76 6.27
N ALA A 9 12.49 10.03 6.57
CA ALA A 9 11.76 11.17 6.04
C ALA A 9 11.83 11.26 4.50
N GLN A 10 12.97 10.90 3.90
CA GLN A 10 13.11 10.83 2.45
C GLN A 10 12.22 9.73 1.85
N GLY A 11 12.18 8.53 2.46
CA GLY A 11 11.31 7.44 2.04
C GLY A 11 9.82 7.81 2.12
N LEU A 12 9.41 8.46 3.21
CA LEU A 12 8.04 8.96 3.37
C LEU A 12 7.65 9.98 2.31
N ARG A 13 8.55 10.91 1.95
CA ARG A 13 8.29 11.86 0.85
C ARG A 13 8.12 11.12 -0.48
N ARG A 14 8.96 10.12 -0.73
CA ARG A 14 8.91 9.31 -1.95
C ARG A 14 7.59 8.54 -2.08
N LEU A 15 7.11 7.95 -0.98
CA LEU A 15 5.79 7.34 -0.93
C LEU A 15 4.68 8.38 -1.09
N ALA A 16 4.80 9.56 -0.47
CA ALA A 16 3.82 10.61 -0.63
C ALA A 16 3.65 11.08 -2.09
N ASP A 17 4.70 10.99 -2.90
CA ASP A 17 4.67 11.27 -4.35
C ASP A 17 4.21 10.06 -5.20
N ASP A 18 4.09 8.87 -4.61
CA ASP A 18 3.67 7.65 -5.32
C ASP A 18 2.15 7.61 -5.50
N ARG A 19 1.72 7.41 -6.76
CA ARG A 19 0.30 7.46 -7.14
C ARG A 19 -0.51 6.30 -6.55
N ASN A 20 0.08 5.12 -6.39
CA ASN A 20 -0.58 3.97 -5.79
C ASN A 20 -0.74 4.23 -4.28
N TRP A 21 0.33 4.67 -3.63
CA TRP A 21 0.30 5.05 -2.22
C TRP A 21 -0.80 6.09 -1.89
N GLN A 22 -0.98 7.09 -2.75
CA GLN A 22 -2.02 8.13 -2.59
C GLN A 22 -3.46 7.58 -2.68
N GLN A 23 -3.68 6.44 -3.32
CA GLN A 23 -5.00 5.82 -3.46
C GLN A 23 -5.40 4.94 -2.27
N LEU A 24 -4.44 4.58 -1.41
CA LEU A 24 -4.69 3.77 -0.21
C LEU A 24 -5.39 4.58 0.89
N ASP A 25 -6.27 3.93 1.65
CA ASP A 25 -6.84 4.49 2.87
C ASP A 25 -5.81 4.51 4.03
N PRO A 26 -5.99 5.35 5.06
CA PRO A 26 -5.03 5.49 6.17
C PRO A 26 -4.70 4.17 6.87
N GLU A 27 -5.69 3.30 7.07
CA GLU A 27 -5.51 1.99 7.73
C GLU A 27 -4.62 1.05 6.90
N GLN A 28 -4.75 1.06 5.57
CA GLN A 28 -3.90 0.27 4.66
C GLN A 28 -2.46 0.77 4.63
N ARG A 29 -2.27 2.09 4.68
CA ARG A 29 -0.94 2.71 4.75
C ARG A 29 -0.24 2.36 6.05
N ASP A 30 -0.94 2.47 7.18
CA ASP A 30 -0.40 2.14 8.50
C ASP A 30 -0.03 0.64 8.59
N GLN A 31 -0.86 -0.24 8.00
CA GLN A 31 -0.55 -1.67 7.93
C GLN A 31 0.71 -1.97 7.11
N LEU A 32 0.86 -1.41 5.91
CA LEU A 32 2.04 -1.63 5.05
C LEU A 32 3.33 -1.12 5.72
N LEU A 33 3.27 0.02 6.41
CA LEU A 33 4.41 0.55 7.16
C LEU A 33 4.77 -0.33 8.36
N ALA A 34 3.79 -0.84 9.10
CA ALA A 34 4.01 -1.74 10.23
C ALA A 34 4.63 -3.06 9.77
N GLU A 35 4.09 -3.68 8.71
CA GLU A 35 4.61 -4.93 8.14
C GLU A 35 6.07 -4.79 7.65
N SER A 36 6.40 -3.62 7.10
CA SER A 36 7.77 -3.31 6.65
C SER A 36 8.69 -2.79 7.76
N SER A 37 8.21 -2.74 9.01
CA SER A 37 8.95 -2.18 10.16
C SER A 37 9.48 -0.76 9.88
N LEU A 38 8.61 0.07 9.31
CA LEU A 38 8.80 1.49 9.02
C LEU A 38 7.87 2.40 9.84
N ASP A 39 7.06 1.83 10.73
CA ASP A 39 6.23 2.57 11.68
C ASP A 39 7.06 3.19 12.84
N GLU A 40 6.41 4.02 13.66
CA GLU A 40 7.08 4.64 14.82
C GLU A 40 7.55 3.61 15.85
N HIS A 41 6.92 2.44 15.92
CA HIS A 41 7.28 1.37 16.85
C HIS A 41 8.59 0.67 16.44
N ALA A 42 8.88 0.60 15.14
CA ALA A 42 10.12 0.05 14.61
C ALA A 42 11.31 1.02 14.75
N ARG A 43 11.06 2.28 15.16
CA ARG A 43 12.11 3.26 15.39
C ARG A 43 13.02 2.77 16.54
N PRO A 44 14.35 2.71 16.34
CA PRO A 44 15.27 2.34 17.40
C PRO A 44 15.16 3.33 18.58
N GLN A 45 14.73 2.84 19.74
CA GLN A 45 14.71 3.62 20.97
C GLN A 45 16.13 3.69 21.54
N VAL A 46 16.82 4.80 21.28
CA VAL A 46 18.17 5.06 21.80
C VAL A 46 18.04 5.89 23.07
N ARG A 47 18.37 5.31 24.23
CA ARG A 47 18.38 6.01 25.52
C ARG A 47 19.82 6.32 25.91
N LEU A 48 20.11 7.59 26.21
CA LEU A 48 21.46 8.08 26.49
C LEU A 48 21.54 8.86 27.82
N GLN A 49 20.55 8.69 28.71
CA GLN A 49 20.44 9.50 29.93
C GLN A 49 21.41 9.05 31.03
N SER A 50 21.82 7.78 31.03
CA SER A 50 22.80 7.20 31.95
C SER A 50 23.67 6.13 31.28
N THR A 51 24.78 5.76 31.91
CA THR A 51 25.66 4.67 31.42
C THR A 51 24.92 3.32 31.36
N GLU A 52 24.01 3.07 32.30
CA GLU A 52 23.12 1.89 32.30
C GLU A 52 22.19 1.89 31.09
N ASP A 53 21.59 3.05 30.76
CA ASP A 53 20.73 3.21 29.57
C ASP A 53 21.51 2.99 28.27
N VAL A 54 22.77 3.42 28.22
CA VAL A 54 23.66 3.21 27.07
C VAL A 54 23.98 1.73 26.89
N LEU A 55 24.30 1.03 27.99
CA LEU A 55 24.56 -0.42 27.97
C LEU A 55 23.31 -1.22 27.60
N GLU A 56 22.14 -0.84 28.12
CA GLU A 56 20.85 -1.46 27.78
C GLU A 56 20.51 -1.23 26.31
N THR A 57 20.74 -0.02 25.79
CA THR A 57 20.55 0.30 24.37
C THR A 57 21.49 -0.52 23.47
N LEU A 58 22.77 -0.63 23.82
CA LEU A 58 23.76 -1.41 23.08
C LEU A 58 23.51 -2.93 23.18
N GLY A 59 22.96 -3.41 24.30
CA GLY A 59 22.55 -4.80 24.49
C GLY A 59 21.30 -5.19 23.68
N ARG A 60 20.33 -4.26 23.52
CA ARG A 60 19.11 -4.48 22.73
C ARG A 60 19.28 -4.21 21.23
N CYS A 61 20.22 -3.35 20.86
CA CYS A 61 20.56 -3.03 19.48
C CYS A 61 22.08 -2.89 19.38
N ALA A 62 22.76 -3.99 19.05
CA ALA A 62 24.16 -3.93 18.69
C ALA A 62 24.36 -2.92 17.54
N LEU A 63 25.46 -2.17 17.57
CA LEU A 63 25.75 -1.12 16.59
C LEU A 63 25.73 -1.62 15.13
N SER A 64 26.13 -2.89 14.92
CA SER A 64 26.03 -3.56 13.61
C SER A 64 24.57 -3.72 13.17
N THR A 65 23.70 -4.22 14.05
CA THR A 65 22.26 -4.34 13.80
C THR A 65 21.62 -2.98 13.49
N PHE A 66 22.11 -1.91 14.10
CA PHE A 66 21.64 -0.55 13.79
C PHE A 66 22.07 -0.11 12.39
N ALA A 67 23.33 -0.36 12.00
CA ALA A 67 23.82 -0.06 10.65
C ALA A 67 23.06 -0.86 9.57
N ASP A 68 22.82 -2.15 9.81
CA ASP A 68 22.05 -3.00 8.91
C ASP A 68 20.61 -2.49 8.73
N ARG A 69 19.97 -2.03 9.80
CA ARG A 69 18.64 -1.42 9.75
C ARG A 69 18.64 -0.14 8.92
N VAL A 70 19.62 0.74 9.09
CA VAL A 70 19.74 2.00 8.31
C VAL A 70 20.00 1.70 6.82
N ALA A 71 20.78 0.68 6.51
CA ALA A 71 21.01 0.23 5.14
C ALA A 71 19.75 -0.36 4.48
N ALA A 72 18.93 -1.07 5.26
CA ALA A 72 17.71 -1.70 4.77
C ALA A 72 16.53 -0.73 4.55
N ILE A 73 16.56 0.50 5.08
CA ILE A 73 15.45 1.46 4.97
C ILE A 73 15.02 1.67 3.50
N ALA A 74 15.98 1.90 2.61
CA ALA A 74 15.66 2.16 1.20
C ALA A 74 14.92 0.99 0.55
N ALA A 75 15.44 -0.23 0.74
CA ALA A 75 14.83 -1.44 0.21
C ALA A 75 13.41 -1.67 0.78
N ARG A 76 13.20 -1.40 2.07
CA ARG A 76 11.87 -1.53 2.70
C ARG A 76 10.86 -0.53 2.14
N PHE A 77 11.28 0.69 1.81
CA PHE A 77 10.40 1.65 1.15
C PHE A 77 10.08 1.23 -0.30
N ASP A 78 11.04 0.61 -1.00
CA ASP A 78 10.79 0.05 -2.34
C ASP A 78 9.82 -1.15 -2.25
N ASP A 79 9.92 -1.99 -1.21
CA ASP A 79 8.97 -3.08 -0.95
C ASP A 79 7.56 -2.53 -0.65
N VAL A 80 7.44 -1.50 0.21
CA VAL A 80 6.15 -0.82 0.45
C VAL A 80 5.56 -0.23 -0.82
N ALA A 81 6.36 0.39 -1.68
CA ALA A 81 5.88 0.92 -2.95
C ALA A 81 5.38 -0.20 -3.88
N SER A 82 6.07 -1.33 -3.91
CA SER A 82 5.67 -2.53 -4.65
C SER A 82 4.38 -3.15 -4.11
N ASP A 83 4.25 -3.26 -2.80
CA ASP A 83 3.05 -3.81 -2.15
C ASP A 83 1.87 -2.85 -2.24
N ALA A 84 2.12 -1.54 -2.15
CA ALA A 84 1.12 -0.52 -2.47
C ALA A 84 0.68 -0.62 -3.94
N ALA A 85 1.60 -0.87 -4.87
CA ALA A 85 1.24 -1.11 -6.27
C ALA A 85 0.37 -2.36 -6.43
N LYS A 86 0.69 -3.49 -5.79
CA LYS A 86 -0.15 -4.71 -5.79
C LYS A 86 -1.51 -4.48 -5.12
N LEU A 87 -1.54 -3.68 -4.05
CA LEU A 87 -2.75 -3.31 -3.33
C LEU A 87 -3.55 -2.23 -4.06
N CYS A 88 -2.95 -1.57 -5.05
CA CYS A 88 -3.60 -0.65 -6.02
C CYS A 88 -3.87 -1.28 -7.40
N GLU A 89 -3.34 -2.48 -7.67
CA GLU A 89 -3.87 -3.38 -8.70
C GLU A 89 -5.35 -3.87 -8.54
N PRO A 90 -6.16 -3.53 -7.50
CA PRO A 90 -7.51 -4.07 -7.32
C PRO A 90 -8.65 -3.04 -7.38
N GLU A 91 -8.63 -2.04 -8.26
CA GLU A 91 -9.87 -1.32 -8.63
C GLU A 91 -10.65 -2.04 -9.77
N VAL A 92 -10.23 -3.25 -10.19
CA VAL A 92 -10.94 -3.98 -11.25
C VAL A 92 -12.25 -4.57 -10.74
N GLN A 93 -13.37 -4.03 -11.24
CA GLN A 93 -14.71 -4.57 -11.03
C GLN A 93 -15.00 -5.66 -12.07
N PHE A 94 -15.20 -6.90 -11.60
CA PHE A 94 -15.59 -8.01 -12.47
C PHE A 94 -17.12 -8.05 -12.65
N VAL A 95 -17.59 -7.68 -13.85
CA VAL A 95 -19.03 -7.64 -14.16
C VAL A 95 -19.41 -8.83 -15.04
N HIS A 96 -20.31 -9.67 -14.55
CA HIS A 96 -20.93 -10.74 -15.34
C HIS A 96 -22.10 -10.17 -16.12
N VAL A 97 -21.99 -10.24 -17.45
CA VAL A 97 -23.06 -9.83 -18.35
C VAL A 97 -24.06 -10.98 -18.48
N PRO A 98 -25.38 -10.75 -18.31
CA PRO A 98 -26.38 -11.81 -18.37
C PRO A 98 -26.40 -12.49 -19.74
N ARG A 99 -26.11 -13.80 -19.77
CA ARG A 99 -26.14 -14.62 -20.99
C ARG A 99 -27.55 -15.19 -21.18
N ARG A 100 -28.30 -14.69 -22.18
CA ARG A 100 -29.66 -15.16 -22.53
C ARG A 100 -29.81 -15.34 -24.05
N THR A 101 -30.68 -16.26 -24.47
CA THR A 101 -31.03 -16.46 -25.88
C THR A 101 -31.94 -15.34 -26.35
N LEU A 102 -31.50 -14.56 -27.33
CA LEU A 102 -32.25 -13.46 -27.93
C LEU A 102 -32.83 -13.92 -29.27
N LYS A 103 -34.13 -13.72 -29.48
CA LYS A 103 -34.90 -14.21 -30.63
C LYS A 103 -35.50 -13.10 -31.48
N THR A 104 -35.61 -11.89 -30.93
CA THR A 104 -36.19 -10.73 -31.59
C THR A 104 -35.28 -9.50 -31.43
N GLU A 105 -35.44 -8.52 -32.31
CA GLU A 105 -34.67 -7.26 -32.24
C GLU A 105 -35.00 -6.46 -30.98
N GLU A 106 -36.26 -6.49 -30.54
CA GLU A 106 -36.70 -5.89 -29.27
C GLU A 106 -36.01 -6.52 -28.05
N GLU A 107 -35.75 -7.83 -28.07
CA GLU A 107 -35.00 -8.52 -27.01
C GLU A 107 -33.53 -8.09 -26.96
N ILE A 108 -32.92 -7.75 -28.12
CA ILE A 108 -31.55 -7.23 -28.20
C ILE A 108 -31.45 -5.85 -27.56
N GLU A 109 -32.36 -4.93 -27.90
CA GLU A 109 -32.34 -3.56 -27.37
C GLU A 109 -32.52 -3.52 -25.85
N ASN A 110 -33.47 -4.30 -25.33
CA ASN A 110 -33.69 -4.42 -23.89
C ASN A 110 -32.45 -4.96 -23.17
N TRP A 111 -31.73 -5.92 -23.76
CA TRP A 111 -30.49 -6.44 -23.21
C TRP A 111 -29.35 -5.41 -23.18
N ILE A 112 -29.20 -4.59 -24.22
CA ILE A 112 -28.20 -3.52 -24.25
C ILE A 112 -28.45 -2.50 -23.12
N ILE A 113 -29.72 -2.15 -22.86
CA ILE A 113 -30.10 -1.22 -21.80
C ILE A 113 -29.71 -1.77 -20.42
N ASP A 114 -30.02 -3.03 -20.14
CA ASP A 114 -29.71 -3.71 -18.89
C ASP A 114 -28.19 -3.73 -18.63
N VAL A 115 -27.41 -4.16 -19.62
CA VAL A 115 -25.94 -4.23 -19.53
C VAL A 115 -25.33 -2.85 -19.34
N ARG A 116 -25.81 -1.85 -20.09
CA ARG A 116 -25.33 -0.47 -19.97
C ARG A 116 -25.55 0.08 -18.56
N LYS A 117 -26.69 -0.21 -17.94
CA LYS A 117 -27.00 0.22 -16.56
C LYS A 117 -26.06 -0.45 -15.56
N GLN A 118 -25.81 -1.75 -15.72
CA GLN A 118 -24.92 -2.53 -14.87
C GLN A 118 -23.47 -2.01 -14.92
N LEU A 119 -22.96 -1.76 -16.13
CA LEU A 119 -21.60 -1.22 -16.32
C LEU A 119 -21.46 0.18 -15.72
N LYS A 120 -22.43 1.06 -15.94
CA LYS A 120 -22.38 2.43 -15.37
C LYS A 120 -22.44 2.46 -13.84
N ALA A 121 -23.06 1.47 -13.21
CA ALA A 121 -23.11 1.36 -11.75
C ALA A 121 -21.81 0.82 -11.15
N ALA A 122 -21.05 0.01 -11.91
CA ALA A 122 -19.75 -0.53 -11.48
C ALA A 122 -18.60 0.46 -11.69
N LEU A 123 -18.68 1.32 -12.71
CA LEU A 123 -17.61 2.25 -13.11
C LEU A 123 -17.13 3.22 -12.00
N PRO A 124 -17.98 3.73 -11.09
CA PRO A 124 -17.53 4.57 -9.97
C PRO A 124 -16.66 3.83 -8.94
N ASN A 125 -16.70 2.49 -8.94
CA ASN A 125 -15.92 1.65 -8.02
C ASN A 125 -14.63 1.12 -8.68
N GLY A 126 -14.29 1.64 -9.86
CA GLY A 126 -13.06 1.33 -10.58
C GLY A 126 -13.26 0.78 -12.01
N PRO A 127 -12.16 0.56 -12.77
CA PRO A 127 -12.17 -0.01 -14.11
C PRO A 127 -12.89 -1.37 -14.19
N ILE A 128 -13.58 -1.63 -15.31
CA ILE A 128 -14.46 -2.81 -15.44
C ILE A 128 -13.87 -3.85 -16.39
N VAL A 129 -13.92 -5.12 -16.00
CA VAL A 129 -13.64 -6.28 -16.86
C VAL A 129 -14.91 -7.13 -17.00
N ILE A 130 -15.31 -7.40 -18.25
CA ILE A 130 -16.48 -8.24 -18.58
C ILE A 130 -16.06 -9.71 -18.62
N ARG A 131 -16.84 -10.59 -17.96
CA ARG A 131 -16.67 -12.05 -18.01
C ARG A 131 -17.90 -12.77 -18.57
#